data_AF-A0A7Y3AY02-F1
#
_entry.id   AF-A0A7Y3AY02-F1
#
_cell.length_a   1.000
_cell.length_b   1.000
_cell.length_c   1.000
_cell.angle_alpha   90.00
_cell.angle_beta   90.00
_cell.angle_gamma   90.00
#
_symmetry.space_group_name_H-M   'P 1'
#
loop_
_entity.id
_entity.type
_entity.pdbx_description
1 polymer ?
#
loop_
_entity_poly.entity_id
_entity_poly.type
_entity_poly.pdbx_seq_one_letter_code
_entity_poly.pdbx_strand_id
1 'polypeptide(L)'
;MPARRPLVALACALLLGACATSPPAEFEHGFSNGPTPWTGREFDRADDAFTFALFSDLTGGEREDVFEVAIAQLNLLRPEFIIGVGDLIEGGTTDRARLASEWDSFDRRAGGAEARLFYTGGNHDLTNPVMWEVFDQRYGARYYHFAYRDALFLVLDTEDSSAAGQWAL
;
A
#
# COMPACT_ATOMS: atom_id res chain seq x y z
N MET A 1 -29.57 60.93 41.43
CA MET A 1 -28.58 60.82 40.33
C MET A 1 -27.92 59.44 40.43
N PRO A 2 -27.91 58.63 39.37
CA PRO A 2 -27.47 57.24 39.44
C PRO A 2 -25.94 57.10 39.30
N ALA A 3 -25.38 56.11 40.00
CA ALA A 3 -23.96 55.76 39.99
C ALA A 3 -23.53 55.17 38.64
N ARG A 4 -22.43 55.69 38.08
CA ARG A 4 -21.77 55.13 36.88
C ARG A 4 -20.86 53.98 37.32
N ARG A 5 -21.13 52.75 36.84
CA ARG A 5 -20.22 51.60 36.94
C ARG A 5 -19.21 51.65 35.77
N PRO A 6 -17.91 51.39 35.99
CA PRO A 6 -16.97 51.24 34.89
C PRO A 6 -17.07 49.80 34.33
N LEU A 7 -17.53 49.69 33.08
CA LEU A 7 -17.46 48.47 32.28
C LEU A 7 -16.30 48.63 31.30
N VAL A 8 -15.08 48.31 31.73
CA VAL A 8 -13.97 48.02 30.82
C VAL A 8 -13.14 46.92 31.47
N ALA A 9 -13.59 45.69 31.32
CA ALA A 9 -12.76 44.53 31.55
C ALA A 9 -12.84 43.64 30.32
N LEU A 10 -11.65 43.32 29.80
CA LEU A 10 -11.36 42.10 29.08
C LEU A 10 -11.79 42.03 27.59
N ALA A 11 -10.97 42.63 26.73
CA ALA A 11 -10.94 42.29 25.31
C ALA A 11 -9.49 42.21 24.81
N CYS A 12 -8.70 41.26 25.33
CA CYS A 12 -7.33 41.01 24.83
C CYS A 12 -6.85 39.54 24.99
N ALA A 13 -7.75 38.55 24.99
CA ALA A 13 -7.37 37.15 25.25
C ALA A 13 -7.95 36.14 24.24
N LEU A 14 -8.02 36.46 22.94
CA LEU A 14 -8.59 35.55 21.94
C LEU A 14 -7.80 35.45 20.61
N LEU A 15 -6.47 35.58 20.63
CA LEU A 15 -5.64 35.43 19.41
C LEU A 15 -4.50 34.39 19.52
N LEU A 16 -4.63 33.38 20.39
CA LEU A 16 -3.63 32.30 20.51
C LEU A 16 -4.07 30.96 19.89
N GLY A 17 -5.08 30.95 19.03
CA GLY A 17 -5.71 29.71 18.55
C GLY A 17 -5.62 29.46 17.05
N ALA A 18 -4.49 29.72 16.38
CA ALA A 18 -4.40 29.46 14.93
C ALA A 18 -2.99 29.09 14.45
N CYS A 19 -2.35 28.11 15.09
CA CYS A 19 -1.31 27.28 14.46
C CYS A 19 -1.50 25.82 14.90
N ALA A 20 -2.72 25.28 14.81
CA ALA A 20 -2.85 23.84 14.67
C ALA A 20 -2.54 23.55 13.19
N THR A 21 -1.26 23.36 12.86
CA THR A 21 -0.94 22.62 11.66
C THR A 21 -1.60 21.27 11.85
N SER A 22 -2.63 20.97 11.06
CA SER A 22 -3.05 19.58 10.89
C SER A 22 -1.78 18.78 10.63
N PRO A 23 -1.55 17.65 11.33
CA PRO A 23 -0.47 16.78 10.90
C PRO A 23 -0.63 16.55 9.39
N PRO A 24 0.45 16.61 8.59
CA PRO A 24 0.38 16.30 7.17
C PRO A 24 -0.38 14.98 6.99
N ALA A 25 -1.13 14.85 5.89
CA ALA A 25 -1.86 13.61 5.65
C ALA A 25 -0.82 12.47 5.70
N GLU A 26 -0.96 11.56 6.67
CA GLU A 26 0.10 10.61 7.01
C GLU A 26 0.36 9.62 5.88
N PHE A 27 -0.61 9.47 4.98
CA PHE A 27 -0.52 8.69 3.76
C PHE A 27 -1.10 9.51 2.60
N GLU A 28 -0.25 9.94 1.67
CA GLU A 28 -0.63 10.71 0.50
C GLU A 28 -0.38 9.91 -0.78
N HIS A 29 -1.37 9.89 -1.68
CA HIS A 29 -1.26 9.22 -2.97
C HIS A 29 -2.14 9.93 -4.01
N GLY A 30 -1.82 9.75 -5.30
CA GLY A 30 -2.52 10.42 -6.41
C GLY A 30 -3.79 9.72 -6.92
N PHE A 31 -4.28 8.70 -6.24
CA PHE A 31 -5.39 7.87 -6.72
C PHE A 31 -6.73 8.39 -6.21
N SER A 32 -7.68 8.63 -7.13
CA SER A 32 -9.01 9.12 -6.78
C SER A 32 -10.13 8.12 -7.07
N ASN A 33 -9.91 7.15 -7.96
CA ASN A 33 -10.90 6.16 -8.41
C ASN A 33 -10.20 4.87 -8.85
N GLY A 34 -10.95 3.76 -8.86
CA GLY A 34 -10.46 2.45 -9.35
C GLY A 34 -9.75 1.62 -8.27
N PRO A 35 -9.25 0.43 -8.64
CA PRO A 35 -8.43 -0.39 -7.75
C PRO A 35 -7.13 0.32 -7.40
N THR A 36 -6.64 0.05 -6.20
CA THR A 36 -5.36 0.56 -5.70
C THR A 36 -4.40 -0.60 -5.47
N PRO A 37 -3.08 -0.42 -5.69
CA PRO A 37 -2.09 -1.47 -5.48
C PRO A 37 -1.74 -1.61 -3.99
N TRP A 38 -2.76 -1.56 -3.13
CA TRP A 38 -2.67 -1.86 -1.71
C TRP A 38 -4.03 -2.24 -1.13
N THR A 39 -4.00 -2.94 0.01
CA THR A 39 -5.19 -3.30 0.78
C THR A 39 -5.75 -2.12 1.59
N GLY A 40 -7.06 -2.13 1.84
CA GLY A 40 -7.72 -1.07 2.61
C GLY A 40 -7.55 -1.13 4.14
N ARG A 41 -6.45 -1.71 4.65
CA ARG A 41 -6.20 -1.79 6.12
C ARG A 41 -5.78 -0.43 6.66
N GLU A 42 -6.13 -0.13 7.91
CA GLU A 42 -5.61 1.05 8.60
C GLU A 42 -4.14 0.87 8.98
N PHE A 43 -3.42 1.98 9.17
CA PHE A 43 -2.04 1.96 9.66
C PHE A 43 -2.02 1.79 11.18
N ASP A 44 -1.22 0.86 11.67
CA ASP A 44 -1.05 0.61 13.09
C ASP A 44 0.17 1.37 13.64
N ARG A 45 -0.09 2.54 14.22
CA ARG A 45 0.94 3.55 14.52
C ARG A 45 1.68 3.32 15.84
N ALA A 46 3.00 3.51 15.80
CA ALA A 46 3.82 3.83 16.97
C ALA A 46 4.28 5.30 16.95
N ASP A 47 4.41 5.93 18.12
CA ASP A 47 4.69 7.38 18.25
C ASP A 47 6.18 7.74 18.07
N ASP A 48 7.09 6.76 18.10
CA ASP A 48 8.54 6.94 18.23
C ASP A 48 9.36 6.50 17.01
N ALA A 49 8.81 5.65 16.15
CA ALA A 49 9.39 5.21 14.88
C ALA A 49 8.26 4.82 13.91
N PHE A 50 8.55 4.72 12.61
CA PHE A 50 7.70 3.90 11.72
C PHE A 50 8.50 2.70 11.23
N THR A 51 7.81 1.56 11.17
CA THR A 51 8.37 0.29 10.72
C THR A 51 7.54 -0.21 9.55
N PHE A 52 8.22 -0.83 8.59
CA PHE A 52 7.56 -1.55 7.51
C PHE A 52 8.31 -2.84 7.24
N ALA A 53 7.60 -3.82 6.69
CA ALA A 53 8.17 -5.11 6.34
C ALA A 53 8.14 -5.32 4.83
N LEU A 54 8.99 -6.20 4.33
CA LEU A 54 9.01 -6.61 2.93
C LEU A 54 9.01 -8.13 2.84
N PHE A 55 8.36 -8.66 1.80
CA PHE A 55 8.54 -10.03 1.34
C PHE A 55 8.54 -10.06 -0.19
N SER A 56 9.11 -11.10 -0.78
CA SER A 56 9.25 -11.28 -2.22
C SER A 56 9.30 -12.76 -2.56
N ASP A 57 9.14 -13.09 -3.84
CA ASP A 57 9.49 -14.39 -4.44
C ASP A 57 8.84 -15.59 -3.74
N LEU A 58 7.56 -15.78 -4.03
CA LEU A 58 6.82 -16.99 -3.70
C LEU A 58 6.97 -18.08 -4.78
N THR A 59 7.61 -17.77 -5.91
CA THR A 59 7.74 -18.66 -7.09
C THR A 59 8.96 -19.58 -7.06
N GLY A 60 9.84 -19.43 -6.06
CA GLY A 60 11.09 -20.18 -5.92
C GLY A 60 10.96 -21.58 -5.31
N GLY A 61 9.78 -22.21 -5.39
CA GLY A 61 9.48 -23.45 -4.67
C GLY A 61 8.97 -23.20 -3.25
N GLU A 62 7.93 -22.36 -3.15
CA GLU A 62 7.16 -22.18 -1.92
C GLU A 62 6.82 -23.55 -1.29
N ARG A 63 6.98 -23.62 0.02
CA ARG A 63 6.51 -24.76 0.82
C ARG A 63 5.16 -24.41 1.39
N GLU A 64 4.25 -25.37 1.36
CA GLU A 64 2.92 -25.26 1.95
C GLU A 64 2.97 -24.65 3.36
N ASP A 65 2.05 -23.73 3.63
CA ASP A 65 1.87 -22.98 4.88
C ASP A 65 2.98 -22.00 5.29
N VAL A 66 4.14 -21.97 4.60
CA VAL A 66 5.25 -21.10 5.03
C VAL A 66 4.91 -19.61 4.88
N PHE A 67 4.20 -19.24 3.82
CA PHE A 67 3.78 -17.85 3.63
C PHE A 67 2.75 -17.42 4.68
N GLU A 68 1.79 -18.27 5.01
CA GLU A 68 0.79 -18.02 6.05
C GLU A 68 1.44 -17.88 7.43
N VAL A 69 2.47 -18.68 7.73
CA VAL A 69 3.28 -18.52 8.95
C VAL A 69 4.02 -17.20 8.93
N ALA A 70 4.58 -16.78 7.79
CA ALA A 70 5.23 -15.48 7.65
C ALA A 70 4.24 -14.33 7.88
N ILE A 71 3.03 -14.40 7.32
CA ILE A 71 1.95 -13.43 7.57
C ILE A 71 1.60 -13.38 9.06
N ALA A 72 1.45 -14.53 9.73
CA ALA A 72 1.18 -14.57 11.17
C ALA A 72 2.31 -13.93 11.99
N GLN A 73 3.57 -14.13 11.58
CA GLN A 73 4.73 -13.49 12.22
C GLN A 73 4.75 -11.98 11.98
N LEU A 74 4.43 -11.52 10.75
CA LEU A 74 4.32 -10.10 10.45
C LEU A 74 3.26 -9.42 11.33
N ASN A 75 2.12 -10.07 11.57
CA ASN A 75 1.10 -9.54 12.47
C ASN A 75 1.62 -9.38 13.92
N LEU A 76 2.49 -10.26 14.40
CA LEU A 76 3.12 -10.12 15.73
C LEU A 76 4.11 -8.95 15.80
N LEU A 77 4.79 -8.66 14.69
CA LEU A 77 5.74 -7.54 14.59
C LEU A 77 5.03 -6.18 14.48
N ARG A 78 3.75 -6.18 14.11
CA ARG A 78 2.91 -4.98 13.93
C ARG A 78 3.63 -3.88 13.11
N PRO A 79 4.11 -4.18 11.89
CA PRO A 79 4.60 -3.13 11.02
C PRO A 79 3.45 -2.19 10.65
N GLU A 80 3.75 -0.92 10.40
CA GLU A 80 2.71 0.03 9.99
C GLU A 80 2.15 -0.33 8.61
N PHE A 81 3.00 -0.90 7.74
CA PHE A 81 2.62 -1.50 6.46
C PHE A 81 3.63 -2.55 5.98
N ILE A 82 3.24 -3.31 4.97
CA ILE A 82 4.01 -4.38 4.32
C ILE A 82 4.11 -4.07 2.83
N ILE A 83 5.26 -4.37 2.20
CA ILE A 83 5.44 -4.29 0.74
C ILE A 83 5.75 -5.69 0.21
N GLY A 84 4.89 -6.21 -0.68
CA GLY A 84 5.19 -7.36 -1.53
C GLY A 84 5.96 -6.89 -2.77
N VAL A 85 7.18 -7.39 -2.97
CA VAL A 85 8.15 -6.87 -3.97
C VAL A 85 8.10 -7.62 -5.31
N GLY A 86 7.06 -8.44 -5.52
CA GLY A 86 6.85 -9.17 -6.77
C GLY A 86 7.10 -10.67 -6.64
N ASP A 87 6.85 -11.35 -7.75
CA ASP A 87 6.84 -12.81 -7.89
C ASP A 87 5.91 -13.45 -6.85
N LEU A 88 4.66 -12.98 -6.85
CA LEU A 88 3.61 -13.30 -5.88
C LEU A 88 2.78 -14.51 -6.33
N ILE A 89 2.78 -14.81 -7.63
CA ILE A 89 2.14 -15.97 -8.25
C ILE A 89 3.09 -16.69 -9.21
N GLU A 90 2.85 -17.97 -9.48
CA GLU A 90 3.63 -18.74 -10.47
C GLU A 90 3.58 -18.12 -11.87
N GLY A 91 2.41 -17.64 -12.30
CA GLY A 91 2.29 -16.79 -13.48
C GLY A 91 2.89 -17.37 -14.76
N GLY A 92 3.53 -16.52 -15.56
CA GLY A 92 4.18 -16.90 -16.82
C GLY A 92 3.22 -17.50 -17.86
N THR A 93 1.94 -17.13 -17.82
CA THR A 93 0.89 -17.75 -18.64
C THR A 93 -0.07 -16.72 -19.22
N THR A 94 -0.79 -17.09 -20.28
CA THR A 94 -1.90 -16.32 -20.86
C THR A 94 -3.26 -16.92 -20.52
N ASP A 95 -3.30 -18.03 -19.77
CA ASP A 95 -4.54 -18.64 -19.31
C ASP A 95 -5.14 -17.81 -18.17
N ARG A 96 -6.18 -17.04 -18.49
CA ARG A 96 -6.87 -16.18 -17.51
C ARG A 96 -7.54 -16.95 -16.38
N ALA A 97 -7.99 -18.18 -16.61
CA ALA A 97 -8.61 -18.97 -15.56
C ALA A 97 -7.55 -19.43 -14.54
N ARG A 98 -6.37 -19.81 -15.04
CA ARG A 98 -5.21 -20.10 -14.18
C ARG A 98 -4.76 -18.86 -13.40
N LEU A 99 -4.57 -17.71 -14.08
CA LEU A 99 -4.19 -16.46 -13.41
C LEU A 99 -5.20 -16.05 -12.33
N ALA A 100 -6.50 -16.18 -12.60
CA ALA A 100 -7.54 -15.90 -11.61
C ALA A 100 -7.39 -16.80 -10.38
N SER A 101 -7.20 -18.11 -10.58
CA SER A 101 -7.00 -19.07 -9.49
C SER A 101 -5.73 -18.78 -8.67
N GLU A 102 -4.63 -18.43 -9.32
CA GLU A 102 -3.36 -18.09 -8.66
C GLU A 102 -3.49 -16.82 -7.82
N TRP A 103 -4.03 -15.74 -8.39
CA TRP A 103 -4.24 -14.48 -7.67
C TRP A 103 -5.26 -14.62 -6.54
N ASP A 104 -6.36 -15.36 -6.73
CA ASP A 104 -7.34 -15.60 -5.67
C ASP A 104 -6.72 -16.42 -4.52
N SER A 105 -5.80 -17.34 -4.83
CA SER A 105 -5.04 -18.07 -3.82
C SER A 105 -4.07 -17.17 -3.05
N PHE A 106 -3.35 -16.30 -3.76
CA PHE A 106 -2.47 -15.31 -3.13
C PHE A 106 -3.27 -14.34 -2.25
N ASP A 107 -4.31 -13.69 -2.77
CA ASP A 107 -5.11 -12.70 -2.05
C ASP A 107 -5.75 -13.27 -0.78
N ARG A 108 -6.21 -14.52 -0.82
CA ARG A 108 -6.76 -15.19 0.36
C ARG A 108 -5.72 -15.32 1.48
N ARG A 109 -4.49 -15.71 1.15
CA ARG A 109 -3.41 -15.91 2.12
C ARG A 109 -2.86 -14.58 2.61
N ALA A 110 -2.57 -13.67 1.68
CA ALA A 110 -2.10 -12.31 1.97
C ALA A 110 -3.13 -11.49 2.76
N GLY A 111 -4.43 -11.76 2.56
CA GLY A 111 -5.52 -11.12 3.30
C GLY A 111 -5.53 -11.38 4.81
N GLY A 112 -4.74 -12.35 5.29
CA GLY A 112 -4.46 -12.56 6.71
C GLY A 112 -3.59 -11.48 7.35
N ALA A 113 -2.95 -10.61 6.55
CA ALA A 113 -2.21 -9.46 7.07
C ALA A 113 -3.15 -8.45 7.75
N GLU A 114 -2.79 -8.05 8.97
CA GLU A 114 -3.48 -6.98 9.70
C GLU A 114 -3.03 -5.60 9.21
N ALA A 115 -1.74 -5.45 8.91
CA ALA A 115 -1.17 -4.24 8.34
C ALA A 115 -1.56 -4.05 6.87
N ARG A 116 -1.53 -2.80 6.39
CA ARG A 116 -1.72 -2.48 4.97
C ARG A 116 -0.63 -3.13 4.12
N LEU A 117 -1.04 -3.85 3.08
CA LEU A 117 -0.13 -4.51 2.15
C LEU A 117 -0.13 -3.74 0.83
N PHE A 118 1.05 -3.35 0.37
CA PHE A 118 1.32 -2.73 -0.93
C PHE A 118 1.88 -3.76 -1.92
N TYR A 119 1.52 -3.66 -3.19
CA TYR A 119 1.87 -4.61 -4.23
C TYR A 119 2.82 -4.01 -5.26
N THR A 120 3.92 -4.70 -5.53
CA THR A 120 4.79 -4.51 -6.70
C THR A 120 4.73 -5.79 -7.53
N GLY A 121 4.77 -5.69 -8.86
CA GLY A 121 4.86 -6.85 -9.74
C GLY A 121 6.29 -7.22 -10.06
N GLY A 122 6.58 -8.52 -10.10
CA GLY A 122 7.83 -9.09 -10.62
C GLY A 122 7.63 -9.74 -11.99
N ASN A 123 8.69 -10.38 -12.51
CA ASN A 123 8.65 -11.01 -13.83
C ASN A 123 7.67 -12.17 -13.92
N HIS A 124 7.36 -12.86 -12.81
CA HIS A 124 6.31 -13.87 -12.79
C HIS A 124 4.90 -13.26 -12.74
N ASP A 125 4.73 -12.04 -12.24
CA ASP A 125 3.42 -11.39 -12.12
C ASP A 125 3.03 -10.62 -13.39
N LEU A 126 4.01 -10.11 -14.12
CA LEU A 126 3.85 -9.17 -15.22
C LEU A 126 4.55 -9.64 -16.52
N THR A 127 4.73 -10.96 -16.71
CA THR A 127 5.51 -11.49 -17.84
C THR A 127 4.97 -11.11 -19.22
N ASN A 128 3.67 -10.83 -19.37
CA ASN A 128 3.07 -10.58 -20.69
C ASN A 128 1.83 -9.67 -20.61
N PRO A 129 1.38 -9.10 -21.75
CA PRO A 129 0.22 -8.20 -21.79
C PRO A 129 -1.09 -8.75 -21.20
N VAL A 130 -1.36 -10.06 -21.29
CA VAL A 130 -2.56 -10.64 -20.66
C VAL A 130 -2.48 -10.52 -19.14
N MET A 131 -1.28 -10.70 -18.58
CA MET A 131 -1.03 -10.59 -17.16
C MET A 131 -1.06 -9.13 -16.69
N TRP A 132 -0.59 -8.18 -17.52
CA TRP A 132 -0.76 -6.75 -17.24
C TRP A 132 -2.23 -6.38 -17.12
N GLU A 133 -3.07 -6.83 -18.06
CA GLU A 133 -4.50 -6.56 -17.99
C GLU A 133 -5.16 -7.16 -16.74
N VAL A 134 -4.73 -8.35 -16.31
CA VAL A 134 -5.22 -8.97 -15.07
C VAL A 134 -4.77 -8.16 -13.85
N PHE A 135 -3.50 -7.74 -13.79
CA PHE A 135 -2.97 -6.92 -12.72
C PHE A 135 -3.69 -5.56 -12.66
N ASP A 136 -3.82 -4.88 -13.79
CA ASP A 136 -4.49 -3.57 -13.90
C ASP A 136 -5.95 -3.64 -13.43
N GLN A 137 -6.66 -4.75 -13.74
CA GLN A 137 -8.03 -4.96 -13.29
C GLN A 137 -8.15 -5.21 -11.79
N ARG A 138 -7.17 -5.90 -11.19
CA ARG A 138 -7.20 -6.27 -9.76
C ARG A 138 -6.66 -5.17 -8.85
N TYR A 139 -5.49 -4.64 -9.20
CA TYR A 139 -4.68 -3.77 -8.35
C TYR A 139 -4.44 -2.38 -8.95
N GLY A 140 -4.80 -2.16 -10.21
CA GLY A 140 -4.64 -0.86 -10.85
C GLY A 140 -3.19 -0.62 -11.28
N ALA A 141 -2.61 0.50 -10.89
CA ALA A 141 -1.33 0.93 -11.45
C ALA A 141 -0.17 -0.02 -11.11
N ARG A 142 0.62 -0.40 -12.13
CA ARG A 142 1.84 -1.23 -12.00
C ARG A 142 3.05 -0.46 -11.48
N TYR A 143 3.07 0.86 -11.66
CA TYR A 143 4.03 1.78 -11.05
C TYR A 143 3.26 2.91 -10.37
N TYR A 144 3.73 3.33 -9.21
CA TYR A 144 3.07 4.37 -8.43
C TYR A 144 4.00 4.94 -7.37
N HIS A 145 3.49 5.94 -6.66
CA HIS A 145 4.17 6.46 -5.49
C HIS A 145 3.14 6.74 -4.40
N PHE A 146 3.63 6.78 -3.17
CA PHE A 146 2.91 7.31 -2.03
C PHE A 146 3.91 7.98 -1.09
N ALA A 147 3.48 9.03 -0.41
CA ALA A 147 4.19 9.53 0.74
C ALA A 147 3.58 8.89 1.99
N TYR A 148 4.45 8.47 2.92
CA TYR A 148 4.05 8.06 4.24
C TYR A 148 4.88 8.83 5.27
N ARG A 149 4.22 9.63 6.12
CA ARG A 149 4.89 10.67 6.93
C ARG A 149 5.77 11.56 6.04
N ASP A 150 7.05 11.70 6.39
CA ASP A 150 8.04 12.49 5.64
C ASP A 150 8.86 11.64 4.65
N ALA A 151 8.42 10.41 4.33
CA ALA A 151 9.11 9.51 3.42
C ALA A 151 8.32 9.28 2.12
N LEU A 152 8.99 9.41 0.97
CA LEU A 152 8.44 9.11 -0.35
C LEU A 152 8.84 7.69 -0.78
N PHE A 153 7.85 6.87 -1.09
CA PHE A 153 8.03 5.54 -1.66
C PHE A 153 7.74 5.60 -3.16
N LEU A 154 8.70 5.14 -3.97
CA LEU A 154 8.57 4.98 -5.41
C LEU A 154 8.53 3.49 -5.72
N VAL A 155 7.40 3.03 -6.27
CA VAL A 155 7.18 1.65 -6.68
C VAL A 155 7.22 1.61 -8.19
N LEU A 156 8.22 0.91 -8.72
CA LEU A 156 8.52 0.88 -10.15
C LEU A 156 8.16 -0.48 -10.74
N ASP A 157 7.65 -0.47 -11.97
CA ASP A 157 7.44 -1.66 -12.79
C ASP A 157 8.74 -1.96 -13.55
N THR A 158 9.48 -3.01 -13.15
CA THR A 158 10.70 -3.43 -13.86
C THR A 158 10.40 -4.20 -15.15
N GLU A 159 9.14 -4.61 -15.33
CA GLU A 159 8.64 -5.34 -16.48
C GLU A 159 7.97 -4.40 -17.50
N ASP A 160 8.17 -3.08 -17.34
CA ASP A 160 7.65 -2.06 -18.26
C ASP A 160 8.32 -2.17 -19.63
N SER A 161 7.67 -2.93 -20.51
CA SER A 161 8.07 -3.16 -21.88
C SER A 161 6.91 -2.86 -22.83
N SER A 162 7.22 -2.63 -24.10
CA SER A 162 6.16 -2.63 -25.11
C SER A 162 5.59 -4.04 -25.27
N ALA A 163 4.29 -4.19 -25.53
CA ALA A 163 3.68 -5.50 -25.76
C ALA A 163 4.43 -6.29 -26.85
N ALA A 164 4.86 -5.62 -27.93
CA ALA A 164 5.65 -6.23 -28.99
C ALA A 164 7.06 -6.66 -28.53
N GLY A 165 7.70 -5.88 -27.66
CA GLY A 165 8.99 -6.21 -27.07
C GLY A 165 8.91 -7.40 -26.11
N GLN A 166 7.84 -7.48 -25.32
CA GLN A 166 7.66 -8.55 -24.35
C GLN A 166 7.41 -9.92 -25.01
N TRP A 167 6.64 -9.96 -26.10
CA TRP A 167 6.45 -11.20 -26.87
C TRP A 167 7.69 -11.66 -27.65
N ALA A 168 8.71 -10.82 -27.76
CA ALA A 168 9.95 -11.12 -28.45
C ALA A 168 11.06 -11.65 -27.54
N LEU A 169 10.84 -11.64 -26.22
CA LEU A 169 11.68 -12.26 -25.19
C LEU A 169 11.26 -13.71 -24.95
#